data_AF-A0A7J0GL53-F1
#
_entry.id   AF-A0A7J0GL53-F1
#
_cell.length_a   1.000
_cell.length_b   1.000
_cell.length_c   1.000
_cell.angle_alpha   90.00
_cell.angle_beta   90.00
_cell.angle_gamma   90.00
#
_symmetry.space_group_name_H-M   'P 1'
#
loop_
_entity.id
_entity.type
_entity.pdbx_description
1 polymer ?
#
loop_
_entity_poly.entity_id
_entity_poly.type
_entity_poly.pdbx_seq_one_letter_code
_entity_poly.pdbx_strand_id
1 'polypeptide(L)'
;MEGETSREEGEVQAQVDIWKYVFGFVDIAVVKCAIELGIAKVVESHEGPVTISELSSVLGCSQSFLYRIIRFLVHRKFFKEDHSTKSSPGMFAPWHGLSARVLAKGDLAFESTYGKDIWSYAATNPAHSKLINVRLMLDMVMMAHTKTGKERTSKEWVHLLSVVGFSQYTIKRIKVVQSIIEAYP
;
A
#
# COMPACT_ATOMS: atom_id res chain seq x y z
N MET A 1 26.95 19.18 -1.65
CA MET A 1 25.62 18.83 -1.12
C MET A 1 24.49 19.24 -2.07
N GLU A 2 24.26 20.52 -2.40
CA GLU A 2 23.15 20.91 -3.31
C GLU A 2 23.24 20.30 -4.72
N GLY A 3 24.46 20.16 -5.27
CA GLY A 3 24.68 19.55 -6.60
C GLY A 3 24.53 18.03 -6.65
N GLU A 4 24.61 17.33 -5.50
CA GLU A 4 24.37 15.89 -5.43
C GLU A 4 22.87 15.60 -5.32
N THR A 5 22.15 16.35 -4.50
CA THR A 5 20.69 16.24 -4.38
C THR A 5 19.97 16.50 -5.71
N SER A 6 20.38 17.50 -6.49
CA SER A 6 19.76 17.83 -7.77
C SER A 6 19.96 16.75 -8.85
N ARG A 7 21.15 16.12 -8.88
CA ARG A 7 21.43 14.98 -9.76
C ARG A 7 20.59 13.76 -9.38
N GLU A 8 20.50 13.47 -8.09
CA GLU A 8 19.71 12.34 -7.58
C GLU A 8 18.22 12.48 -7.88
N GLU A 9 17.66 13.69 -7.77
CA GLU A 9 16.28 13.97 -8.16
C GLU A 9 16.04 13.74 -9.65
N GLY A 10 17.02 14.10 -10.50
CA GLY A 10 16.98 13.86 -11.94
C GLY A 10 16.97 12.36 -12.28
N GLU A 11 17.78 11.55 -11.59
CA GLU A 11 17.81 10.09 -11.77
C GLU A 11 16.49 9.43 -11.35
N VAL A 12 15.91 9.85 -10.21
CA VAL A 12 14.58 9.36 -9.76
C VAL A 12 13.48 9.75 -10.77
N GLN A 13 13.55 10.97 -11.31
CA GLN A 13 12.59 11.42 -12.31
C GLN A 13 12.68 10.59 -13.61
N ALA A 14 13.89 10.33 -14.10
CA ALA A 14 14.10 9.50 -15.28
C ALA A 14 13.53 8.09 -15.10
N GLN A 15 13.73 7.48 -13.93
CA GLN A 15 13.11 6.18 -13.62
C GLN A 15 11.58 6.26 -13.65
N VAL A 16 11.00 7.29 -13.04
CA VAL A 16 9.55 7.49 -13.01
C VAL A 16 8.99 7.62 -14.43
N ASP A 17 9.67 8.35 -15.30
CA ASP A 17 9.21 8.57 -16.67
C ASP A 17 9.31 7.31 -17.54
N ILE A 18 10.39 6.52 -17.39
CA ILE A 18 10.49 5.20 -18.02
C ILE A 18 9.33 4.30 -17.58
N TRP A 19 9.06 4.24 -16.27
CA TRP A 19 7.97 3.39 -15.78
C TRP A 19 6.58 3.87 -16.17
N LYS A 20 6.36 5.18 -16.29
CA LYS A 20 5.12 5.73 -16.87
C LYS A 20 4.96 5.32 -18.33
N TYR A 21 6.04 5.28 -19.11
CA TYR A 21 5.98 4.80 -20.48
C TYR A 21 5.65 3.29 -20.53
N VAL A 22 6.35 2.47 -19.72
CA VAL A 22 6.15 1.00 -19.69
C VAL A 22 4.76 0.62 -19.16
N PHE A 23 4.26 1.31 -18.14
CA PHE A 23 3.01 0.98 -17.44
C PHE A 23 1.90 2.01 -17.59
N GLY A 24 1.99 2.93 -18.56
CA GLY A 24 0.99 3.99 -18.77
C GLY A 24 -0.43 3.45 -19.04
N PHE A 25 -0.55 2.22 -19.53
CA PHE A 25 -1.83 1.56 -19.75
C PHE A 25 -2.54 1.13 -18.46
N VAL A 26 -1.83 1.06 -17.32
CA VAL A 26 -2.35 0.48 -16.07
C VAL A 26 -3.52 1.30 -15.53
N ASP A 27 -3.47 2.62 -15.62
CA ASP A 27 -4.56 3.49 -15.14
C ASP A 27 -5.88 3.14 -15.84
N ILE A 28 -5.85 3.04 -17.17
CA ILE A 28 -7.02 2.69 -17.98
C ILE A 28 -7.49 1.26 -17.66
N ALA A 29 -6.57 0.30 -17.54
CA ALA A 29 -6.91 -1.09 -17.25
C ALA A 29 -7.61 -1.24 -15.89
N VAL A 30 -7.13 -0.55 -14.85
CA VAL A 30 -7.73 -0.60 -13.51
C VAL A 30 -9.09 0.08 -13.50
N VAL A 31 -9.23 1.24 -14.17
CA VAL A 31 -10.52 1.93 -14.28
C VAL A 31 -11.54 1.08 -15.04
N LYS A 32 -11.15 0.45 -16.16
CA LYS A 32 -11.99 -0.50 -16.89
C LYS A 32 -12.44 -1.64 -16.00
N CYS A 33 -11.51 -2.25 -15.25
CA CYS A 33 -11.83 -3.32 -14.30
C CYS A 33 -12.84 -2.85 -13.24
N ALA A 34 -12.67 -1.65 -12.68
CA ALA A 34 -13.59 -1.09 -11.69
C ALA A 34 -15.00 -0.86 -12.24
N ILE A 35 -15.11 -0.43 -13.50
CA ILE A 35 -16.39 -0.26 -14.21
C ILE A 35 -17.04 -1.62 -14.45
N GLU A 36 -16.29 -2.59 -14.96
CA GLU A 36 -16.78 -3.95 -15.24
C GLU A 36 -17.25 -4.66 -13.96
N LEU A 37 -16.55 -4.45 -12.84
CA LEU A 37 -16.96 -4.93 -11.53
C LEU A 37 -18.16 -4.17 -10.94
N GLY A 38 -18.55 -3.02 -11.51
CA GLY A 38 -19.65 -2.21 -10.98
C GLY A 38 -19.35 -1.59 -9.62
N ILE A 39 -18.07 -1.35 -9.29
CA ILE A 39 -17.66 -0.81 -7.98
C ILE A 39 -18.39 0.51 -7.68
N ALA A 40 -18.39 1.45 -8.64
CA ALA A 40 -19.02 2.75 -8.47
C ALA A 40 -20.53 2.64 -8.17
N LYS A 41 -21.22 1.70 -8.84
CA LYS A 41 -22.65 1.46 -8.64
C LYS A 41 -22.95 0.98 -7.22
N VAL A 42 -22.13 0.07 -6.68
CA VAL A 42 -22.29 -0.40 -5.30
C VAL A 42 -22.07 0.73 -4.31
N VAL A 43 -21.02 1.53 -4.51
CA VAL A 43 -20.71 2.69 -3.67
C VAL A 43 -21.83 3.74 -3.70
N GLU A 44 -22.41 4.02 -4.87
CA GLU A 44 -23.51 4.98 -5.01
C GLU A 44 -24.82 4.49 -4.37
N SER A 45 -25.09 3.18 -4.43
CA SER A 45 -26.30 2.60 -3.85
C SER A 45 -26.28 2.51 -2.31
N HIS A 46 -25.15 2.75 -1.68
CA HIS A 46 -24.98 2.61 -0.24
C HIS A 46 -25.17 3.96 0.48
N GLU A 47 -25.94 3.97 1.56
CA GLU A 47 -26.13 5.16 2.40
C GLU A 47 -24.91 5.38 3.32
N GLY A 48 -23.77 5.80 2.73
CA GLY A 48 -22.55 6.13 3.45
C GLY A 48 -21.29 5.41 2.93
N PRO A 49 -20.14 5.55 3.62
CA PRO A 49 -18.90 4.88 3.23
C PRO A 49 -19.07 3.35 3.19
N VAL A 50 -18.59 2.72 2.12
CA VAL A 50 -18.62 1.26 1.96
C VAL A 50 -17.31 0.65 2.45
N THR A 51 -17.38 -0.35 3.32
CA THR A 51 -16.19 -1.10 3.74
C THR A 51 -15.75 -2.09 2.65
N ILE A 52 -14.46 -2.46 2.63
CA ILE A 52 -13.96 -3.48 1.70
C ILE A 52 -14.70 -4.83 1.86
N SER A 53 -15.12 -5.16 3.08
CA SER A 53 -15.83 -6.41 3.35
C SER A 53 -17.24 -6.41 2.75
N GLU A 54 -17.97 -5.31 2.89
CA GLU A 54 -19.30 -5.14 2.27
C GLU A 54 -19.20 -5.12 0.74
N LEU A 55 -18.23 -4.38 0.21
CA LEU A 55 -17.99 -4.36 -1.23
C LEU A 55 -17.65 -5.76 -1.77
N SER A 56 -16.84 -6.51 -1.02
CA SER A 56 -16.49 -7.89 -1.34
C SER A 56 -17.68 -8.84 -1.30
N SER A 57 -18.59 -8.69 -0.34
CA SER A 57 -19.78 -9.55 -0.24
C SER A 57 -20.75 -9.29 -1.39
N VAL A 58 -20.93 -8.03 -1.79
CA VAL A 58 -21.83 -7.65 -2.91
C VAL A 58 -21.25 -8.07 -4.26
N LEU A 59 -19.94 -7.88 -4.47
CA LEU A 59 -19.27 -8.16 -5.75
C LEU A 59 -18.79 -9.61 -5.89
N GLY A 60 -18.82 -10.41 -4.82
CA GLY A 60 -18.31 -11.79 -4.83
C GLY A 60 -16.80 -11.90 -5.10
N CYS A 61 -16.04 -10.83 -4.82
CA CYS A 61 -14.61 -10.73 -5.14
C CYS A 61 -13.75 -10.88 -3.88
N SER A 62 -12.49 -11.29 -4.04
CA SER A 62 -11.53 -11.34 -2.92
C SER A 62 -11.33 -9.95 -2.29
N GLN A 63 -11.46 -9.85 -0.97
CA GLN A 63 -11.15 -8.62 -0.21
C GLN A 63 -9.74 -8.10 -0.49
N SER A 64 -8.75 -8.99 -0.68
CA SER A 64 -7.36 -8.57 -0.93
C SER A 64 -7.17 -7.92 -2.29
N PHE A 65 -7.86 -8.41 -3.33
CA PHE A 65 -7.82 -7.81 -4.66
C PHE A 65 -8.63 -6.51 -4.71
N LEU A 66 -9.82 -6.51 -4.12
CA LEU A 66 -10.64 -5.30 -4.01
C LEU A 66 -9.94 -4.20 -3.25
N TYR A 67 -9.32 -4.50 -2.10
CA TYR A 67 -8.55 -3.52 -1.34
C TYR A 67 -7.47 -2.85 -2.21
N ARG A 68 -6.72 -3.64 -2.97
CA ARG A 68 -5.65 -3.13 -3.84
C ARG A 68 -6.19 -2.26 -4.99
N ILE A 69 -7.32 -2.65 -5.61
CA ILE A 69 -8.01 -1.85 -6.64
C ILE A 69 -8.55 -0.55 -6.05
N ILE A 70 -9.28 -0.60 -4.93
CA ILE A 70 -9.85 0.59 -4.27
C ILE A 70 -8.74 1.54 -3.83
N ARG A 71 -7.66 1.02 -3.24
CA ARG A 71 -6.47 1.83 -2.88
C ARG A 71 -5.90 2.57 -4.09
N PHE A 72 -5.82 1.90 -5.25
CA PHE A 72 -5.38 2.52 -6.50
C PHE A 72 -6.34 3.65 -6.94
N LEU A 73 -7.65 3.41 -6.92
CA LEU A 73 -8.66 4.38 -7.35
C LEU A 73 -8.76 5.59 -6.38
N VAL A 74 -8.61 5.36 -5.08
CA VAL A 74 -8.51 6.43 -4.06
C VAL A 74 -7.26 7.27 -4.30
N HIS A 75 -6.12 6.64 -4.59
CA HIS A 75 -4.88 7.35 -4.92
C HIS A 75 -5.04 8.22 -6.18
N ARG A 76 -5.74 7.71 -7.20
CA ARG A 76 -6.12 8.44 -8.43
C ARG A 76 -7.29 9.42 -8.25
N LYS A 77 -7.82 9.57 -7.02
CA LYS A 77 -8.88 10.52 -6.65
C LYS A 77 -10.25 10.23 -7.27
N PHE A 78 -10.50 9.02 -7.76
CA PHE A 78 -11.84 8.58 -8.15
C PHE A 78 -12.75 8.34 -6.93
N PHE A 79 -12.16 7.88 -5.82
CA PHE A 79 -12.85 7.71 -4.55
C PHE A 79 -12.10 8.43 -3.42
N LYS A 80 -12.77 8.58 -2.28
CA LYS A 80 -12.18 9.11 -1.03
C LYS A 80 -12.28 8.03 0.03
N GLU A 81 -11.21 7.85 0.78
CA GLU A 81 -11.20 6.98 1.96
C GLU A 81 -11.73 7.78 3.16
N ASP A 82 -12.65 7.20 3.92
CA ASP A 82 -13.14 7.78 5.16
C ASP A 82 -12.54 7.02 6.36
N HIS A 83 -11.86 7.75 7.23
CA HIS A 83 -11.30 7.21 8.49
C HIS A 83 -12.25 7.42 9.68
N SER A 84 -13.47 7.95 9.45
CA SER A 84 -14.44 8.26 10.50
C SER A 84 -15.07 7.02 11.14
N THR A 85 -15.05 5.85 10.47
CA THR A 85 -15.59 4.60 11.01
C THR A 85 -14.58 3.90 11.92
N LYS A 86 -14.20 4.54 13.03
CA LYS A 86 -13.87 3.77 14.24
C LYS A 86 -15.20 3.27 14.80
N SER A 87 -15.33 1.95 14.94
CA SER A 87 -16.44 1.25 15.59
C SER A 87 -17.11 2.05 16.72
N SER A 88 -18.45 2.03 16.78
CA SER A 88 -19.30 2.64 17.81
C SER A 88 -18.66 2.65 19.22
N PRO A 89 -18.60 3.80 19.94
CA PRO A 89 -17.69 3.97 21.09
C PRO A 89 -18.13 3.30 22.41
N GLY A 90 -19.29 2.65 22.49
CA GLY A 90 -19.90 2.29 23.78
C GLY A 90 -19.38 1.01 24.46
N MET A 91 -18.91 0.02 23.69
CA MET A 91 -18.71 -1.35 24.23
C MET A 91 -17.25 -1.74 24.46
N PHE A 92 -16.29 -1.03 23.88
CA PHE A 92 -14.87 -1.42 23.89
C PHE A 92 -13.97 -0.55 24.78
N ALA A 93 -14.53 0.37 25.58
CA ALA A 93 -13.74 1.22 26.47
C ALA A 93 -12.77 0.45 27.40
N PRO A 94 -13.11 -0.73 27.97
CA PRO A 94 -12.14 -1.53 28.75
C PRO A 94 -11.00 -2.13 27.90
N TRP A 95 -11.21 -2.28 26.59
CA TRP A 95 -10.24 -2.85 25.64
C TRP A 95 -9.25 -1.79 25.09
N HIS A 96 -9.55 -0.50 25.26
CA HIS A 96 -8.61 0.58 24.92
C HIS A 96 -7.35 0.61 25.82
N GLY A 97 -7.39 -0.05 26.98
CA GLY A 97 -6.20 -0.29 27.82
C GLY A 97 -5.40 -1.55 27.45
N LEU A 98 -5.93 -2.41 26.57
CA LEU A 98 -5.27 -3.67 26.20
C LEU A 98 -4.13 -3.44 25.20
N SER A 99 -4.27 -2.45 24.30
CA SER A 99 -3.20 -2.04 23.38
C SER A 99 -1.96 -1.55 24.15
N ALA A 100 -2.13 -0.76 25.22
CA ALA A 100 -1.02 -0.35 26.09
C ALA A 100 -0.34 -1.52 26.82
N ARG A 101 -1.07 -2.62 27.09
CA ARG A 101 -0.52 -3.88 27.64
C ARG A 101 0.14 -4.78 26.59
N VAL A 102 -0.24 -4.67 25.32
CA VAL A 102 0.29 -5.50 24.20
C VAL A 102 1.41 -4.79 23.43
N LEU A 103 1.46 -3.45 23.41
CA LEU A 103 2.52 -2.62 22.83
C LEU A 103 3.89 -2.76 23.54
N ALA A 104 4.03 -3.74 24.45
CA ALA A 104 5.31 -4.17 24.98
C ALA A 104 6.25 -4.83 23.94
N LYS A 105 5.87 -4.96 22.66
CA LYS A 105 6.79 -5.31 21.55
C LYS A 105 6.14 -5.16 20.16
N GLY A 106 6.59 -4.19 19.36
CA GLY A 106 6.53 -4.30 17.90
C GLY A 106 6.03 -3.08 17.14
N ASP A 107 6.86 -2.03 17.10
CA ASP A 107 6.62 -0.85 16.26
C ASP A 107 6.65 -1.16 14.76
N LEU A 108 5.84 -0.43 13.99
CA LEU A 108 5.89 -0.41 12.54
C LEU A 108 7.14 0.37 12.12
N ALA A 109 8.11 -0.34 11.54
CA ALA A 109 9.49 0.10 11.28
C ALA A 109 9.69 1.41 10.48
N PHE A 110 8.63 2.01 9.91
CA PHE A 110 8.73 3.30 9.21
C PHE A 110 8.38 4.49 10.11
N GLU A 111 7.31 4.36 10.90
CA GLU A 111 6.87 5.40 11.83
C GLU A 111 7.88 5.58 12.98
N SER A 112 8.52 4.50 13.42
CA SER A 112 9.59 4.54 14.43
C SER A 112 10.84 5.31 13.96
N THR A 113 11.08 5.41 12.65
CA THR A 113 12.29 6.02 12.09
C THR A 113 12.07 7.48 11.69
N TYR A 114 10.86 7.83 11.23
CA TYR A 114 10.58 9.16 10.68
C TYR A 114 9.49 9.94 11.43
N GLY A 115 8.87 9.34 12.46
CA GLY A 115 7.84 9.99 13.29
C GLY A 115 6.54 10.34 12.57
N LYS A 116 6.34 9.83 11.34
CA LYS A 116 5.17 10.07 10.49
C LYS A 116 4.83 8.79 9.72
N ASP A 117 3.56 8.59 9.42
CA ASP A 117 3.13 7.50 8.54
C ASP A 117 3.67 7.72 7.10
N ILE A 118 3.67 6.65 6.30
CA ILE A 118 4.24 6.64 4.95
C ILE A 118 3.62 7.71 4.03
N TRP A 119 2.34 8.04 4.20
CA TRP A 119 1.63 9.02 3.37
C TRP A 119 1.97 10.45 3.78
N SER A 120 2.04 10.72 5.08
CA SER A 120 2.48 12.02 5.61
C SER A 120 3.94 12.32 5.24
N TYR A 121 4.82 11.31 5.28
CA TYR A 121 6.20 11.45 4.82
C TYR A 121 6.28 11.66 3.30
N ALA A 122 5.48 10.93 2.52
CA ALA A 122 5.44 11.08 1.06
C ALA A 122 4.97 12.48 0.62
N ALA A 123 3.99 13.06 1.32
CA ALA A 123 3.47 14.40 1.03
C ALA A 123 4.54 15.49 1.18
N THR A 124 5.50 15.31 2.09
CA THR A 124 6.59 16.28 2.33
C THR A 124 7.87 15.97 1.56
N ASN A 125 7.93 14.87 0.79
CA ASN A 125 9.12 14.43 0.05
C ASN A 125 8.75 14.16 -1.42
N PRO A 126 8.83 15.16 -2.31
CA PRO A 126 8.36 15.07 -3.70
C PRO A 126 8.98 13.92 -4.50
N ALA A 127 10.27 13.63 -4.28
CA ALA A 127 10.94 12.49 -4.90
C ALA A 127 10.35 11.13 -4.46
N HIS A 128 9.95 11.01 -3.18
CA HIS A 128 9.30 9.81 -2.64
C HIS A 128 7.86 9.67 -3.17
N SER A 129 7.13 10.78 -3.26
CA SER A 129 5.77 10.84 -3.82
C SER A 129 5.72 10.32 -5.27
N LYS A 130 6.74 10.60 -6.09
CA LYS A 130 6.81 10.13 -7.49
C LYS A 130 6.93 8.60 -7.61
N LEU A 131 7.73 7.95 -6.76
CA LEU A 131 7.91 6.49 -6.79
C LEU A 131 6.68 5.73 -6.28
N ILE A 132 5.83 6.35 -5.47
CA ILE A 132 4.57 5.75 -5.00
C ILE A 132 3.63 5.46 -6.17
N ASN A 133 3.54 6.36 -7.15
CA ASN A 133 2.74 6.13 -8.36
C ASN A 133 3.20 4.88 -9.10
N VAL A 134 4.52 4.75 -9.30
CA VAL A 134 5.10 3.61 -10.00
C VAL A 134 4.89 2.32 -9.22
N ARG A 135 5.04 2.36 -7.90
CA ARG A 135 4.78 1.20 -7.03
C ARG A 135 3.33 0.72 -7.13
N LEU A 136 2.36 1.64 -7.16
CA LEU A 136 0.95 1.29 -7.33
C LEU A 136 0.66 0.68 -8.71
N MET A 137 1.27 1.20 -9.78
CA MET A 137 1.15 0.60 -11.11
C MET A 137 1.74 -0.80 -11.15
N LEU A 138 2.94 -0.98 -10.60
CA LEU A 138 3.61 -2.28 -10.52
C LEU A 138 2.79 -3.28 -9.69
N ASP A 139 2.17 -2.84 -8.60
CA ASP A 139 1.27 -3.66 -7.78
C ASP A 139 0.11 -4.24 -8.62
N MET A 140 -0.53 -3.42 -9.45
CA MET A 140 -1.61 -3.86 -10.36
C MET A 140 -1.11 -4.84 -11.41
N VAL A 141 0.07 -4.58 -11.99
CA VAL A 141 0.71 -5.49 -12.96
C VAL A 141 1.00 -6.85 -12.32
N MET A 142 1.58 -6.86 -11.11
CA MET A 142 1.87 -8.09 -10.38
C MET A 142 0.59 -8.84 -10.04
N MET A 143 -0.49 -8.15 -9.66
CA MET A 143 -1.80 -8.78 -9.42
C MET A 143 -2.33 -9.47 -10.67
N ALA A 144 -2.28 -8.80 -11.82
CA ALA A 144 -2.83 -9.33 -13.07
C ALA A 144 -2.05 -10.54 -13.63
N HIS A 145 -0.73 -10.55 -13.44
CA HIS A 145 0.16 -11.56 -14.04
C HIS A 145 0.52 -12.71 -13.11
N THR A 146 0.12 -12.68 -11.83
CA THR A 146 0.46 -13.75 -10.88
C THR A 146 -0.79 -14.28 -10.18
N LYS A 147 -0.95 -15.61 -10.20
CA LYS A 147 -2.11 -16.27 -9.58
C LYS A 147 -2.10 -16.18 -8.04
N THR A 148 -0.91 -16.08 -7.44
CA THR A 148 -0.71 -16.09 -5.98
C THR A 148 0.05 -14.84 -5.51
N GLY A 149 0.02 -13.75 -6.29
CA GLY A 149 0.70 -12.50 -5.97
C GLY A 149 0.11 -11.83 -4.74
N LYS A 150 0.65 -12.18 -3.57
CA LYS A 150 0.31 -11.56 -2.29
C LYS A 150 1.22 -10.36 -2.04
N GLU A 151 0.62 -9.20 -1.83
CA GLU A 151 1.31 -8.07 -1.22
C GLU A 151 1.56 -8.40 0.26
N ARG A 152 2.84 -8.48 0.65
CA ARG A 152 3.25 -8.88 2.00
C ARG A 152 3.78 -7.70 2.80
N THR A 153 3.42 -7.67 4.07
CA THR A 153 3.99 -6.75 5.05
C THR A 153 5.40 -7.17 5.45
N SER A 154 6.16 -6.25 6.04
CA SER A 154 7.47 -6.58 6.63
C SER A 154 7.36 -7.75 7.62
N LYS A 155 6.36 -7.72 8.52
CA LYS A 155 6.09 -8.78 9.51
C LYS A 155 5.87 -10.16 8.88
N GLU A 156 5.13 -10.23 7.78
CA GLU A 156 4.92 -11.48 7.05
C GLU A 156 6.20 -11.98 6.37
N TRP A 157 7.05 -11.07 5.86
CA TRP A 157 8.37 -11.45 5.36
C TRP A 157 9.26 -12.01 6.46
N VAL A 158 9.29 -11.38 7.65
CA VAL A 158 10.03 -11.89 8.81
C VAL A 158 9.63 -13.32 9.12
N HIS A 159 8.31 -13.56 9.22
CA HIS A 159 7.78 -14.86 9.55
C HIS A 159 8.15 -15.92 8.50
N LEU A 160 8.09 -15.59 7.22
CA LEU A 160 8.50 -16.52 6.17
C LEU A 160 9.99 -16.86 6.24
N LEU A 161 10.84 -15.84 6.44
CA LEU A 161 12.29 -16.02 6.55
C LEU A 161 12.67 -16.86 7.77
N SER A 162 11.98 -16.67 8.90
CA SER A 162 12.24 -17.48 10.09
C SER A 162 11.79 -18.93 9.92
N VAL A 163 10.64 -19.18 9.26
CA VAL A 163 10.14 -20.54 9.00
C VAL A 163 11.09 -21.35 8.11
N VAL A 164 11.75 -20.70 7.15
CA VAL A 164 12.73 -21.37 6.27
C VAL A 164 14.14 -21.46 6.88
N GLY A 165 14.33 -20.98 8.11
CA GLY A 165 15.56 -21.15 8.87
C GLY A 165 16.59 -20.04 8.74
N PHE A 166 16.24 -18.84 8.23
CA PHE A 166 17.13 -17.69 8.28
C PHE A 166 17.12 -17.06 9.69
N SER A 167 18.29 -16.96 10.32
CA SER A 167 18.44 -16.35 11.65
C SER A 167 18.42 -14.83 11.63
N GLN A 168 18.82 -14.21 10.51
CA GLN A 168 18.90 -12.75 10.37
C GLN A 168 18.44 -12.31 8.98
N TYR A 169 17.86 -11.10 8.91
CA TYR A 169 17.49 -10.49 7.65
C TYR A 169 17.59 -8.97 7.71
N THR A 170 17.73 -8.33 6.55
CA THR A 170 17.70 -6.89 6.39
C THR A 170 16.93 -6.53 5.12
N ILE A 171 15.98 -5.60 5.23
CA ILE A 171 15.25 -5.05 4.08
C ILE A 171 15.85 -3.69 3.74
N LYS A 172 16.61 -3.61 2.64
CA LYS A 172 17.23 -2.38 2.16
C LYS A 172 16.34 -1.70 1.13
N ARG A 173 15.96 -0.45 1.43
CA ARG A 173 15.39 0.45 0.43
C ARG A 173 16.51 1.05 -0.39
N ILE A 174 16.46 0.83 -1.70
CA ILE A 174 17.37 1.39 -2.68
C ILE A 174 16.65 2.46 -3.50
N LYS A 175 17.39 3.28 -4.27
CA LYS A 175 16.82 4.36 -5.08
C LYS A 175 16.13 3.86 -6.37
N VAL A 176 15.36 2.77 -6.25
CA VAL A 176 14.47 2.23 -7.29
C VAL A 176 13.15 1.79 -6.63
N VAL A 177 12.19 1.38 -7.45
CA VAL A 177 10.85 0.97 -6.98
C VAL A 177 10.91 -0.26 -6.07
N GLN A 178 11.84 -1.17 -6.35
CA GLN A 178 12.04 -2.40 -5.60
C GLN A 178 12.83 -2.17 -4.31
N SER A 179 12.66 -3.10 -3.36
CA SER A 179 13.53 -3.22 -2.18
C SER A 179 14.32 -4.51 -2.27
N ILE A 180 15.51 -4.53 -1.67
CA ILE A 180 16.34 -5.73 -1.54
C ILE A 180 16.08 -6.35 -0.17
N ILE A 181 15.93 -7.67 -0.14
CA ILE A 181 15.88 -8.43 1.11
C ILE A 181 17.13 -9.30 1.14
N GLU A 182 17.99 -9.05 2.13
CA GLU A 182 19.15 -9.87 2.43
C GLU A 182 18.79 -10.77 3.60
N ALA A 183 18.97 -12.08 3.45
CA ALA A 183 18.69 -13.08 4.49
C ALA A 183 19.92 -13.95 4.72
N TYR A 184 20.24 -14.21 5.98
CA TYR A 184 21.43 -14.93 6.42
C TYR A 184 21.02 -16.17 7.23
N PRO A 185 21.67 -17.32 7.01
CA PRO A 185 21.42 -18.54 7.77
C PRO A 185 21.52 -18.32 9.28
#